data_AF-A0AAE1PF40-F1
#
_entry.id   AF-A0AAE1PF40-F1
#
_cell.length_a   1.000
_cell.length_b   1.000
_cell.length_c   1.000
_cell.angle_alpha   90.00
_cell.angle_beta   90.00
_cell.angle_gamma   90.00
#
_symmetry.space_group_name_H-M   'P 1'
#
loop_
_entity.id
_entity.type
_entity.pdbx_description
1 polymer ?
#
loop_
_entity_poly.entity_id
_entity_poly.type
_entity_poly.pdbx_seq_one_letter_code
_entity_poly.pdbx_strand_id
1 'polypeptide(L)'
;MTLDDSLIHKEANRSRRQKDNDTEERVLDVLKRFGVFLADKTGSEILENIATKDQATVEITNALLHANKSGQKQVEKFFEERLIQTEEGYPSKPFSDPLTKNKALTFSNVYDVPKVMDQKGNTLKADRSLLQRLIIVYEGGRKVDLEEILQHELLPVPISLAEMNGNLRTGQKSLLADELVKGIDCPITIKTSKGATLVIDG
;
A
#
# COMPACT_ATOMS: atom_id res chain seq x y z
N MET A 1 41.90 -22.24 -20.79
CA MET A 1 40.49 -22.58 -21.08
C MET A 1 39.74 -21.27 -21.16
N THR A 2 39.64 -20.70 -22.35
CA THR A 2 38.95 -19.42 -22.59
C THR A 2 37.45 -19.69 -22.46
N LEU A 3 36.80 -19.00 -21.51
CA LEU A 3 35.34 -19.01 -21.39
C LEU A 3 34.75 -18.61 -22.75
N ASP A 4 33.82 -19.41 -23.24
CA ASP A 4 33.12 -19.19 -24.50
C ASP A 4 32.41 -17.83 -24.44
N ASP A 5 32.79 -16.91 -25.35
CA ASP A 5 32.23 -15.55 -25.44
C ASP A 5 30.71 -15.57 -25.68
N SER A 6 30.13 -16.72 -26.04
CA SER A 6 28.68 -16.95 -26.13
C SER A 6 27.94 -16.82 -24.79
N LEU A 7 28.65 -16.88 -23.66
CA LEU A 7 28.09 -16.80 -22.30
C LEU A 7 28.13 -15.38 -21.70
N ILE A 8 28.73 -14.40 -22.39
CA ILE A 8 28.86 -13.04 -21.87
C ILE A 8 27.60 -12.24 -22.20
N HIS A 9 26.72 -12.09 -21.20
CA HIS A 9 25.51 -11.26 -21.31
C HIS A 9 25.86 -9.82 -21.72
N LYS A 10 25.07 -9.17 -22.58
CA LYS A 10 25.36 -7.82 -23.10
C LYS A 10 25.58 -6.77 -22.00
N GLU A 11 24.96 -6.95 -20.84
CA GLU A 11 25.13 -6.08 -19.67
C GLU A 11 26.44 -6.31 -18.89
N ALA A 12 27.16 -7.40 -19.16
CA ALA A 12 28.47 -7.64 -18.60
C ALA A 12 29.60 -6.85 -19.31
N ASN A 13 29.27 -6.12 -20.39
CA ASN A 13 30.22 -5.30 -21.11
C ASN A 13 30.76 -4.17 -20.21
N ARG A 14 32.08 -4.06 -20.14
CA ARG A 14 32.80 -3.06 -19.35
C ARG A 14 32.37 -1.62 -19.66
N SER A 15 32.15 -1.28 -20.93
CA SER A 15 31.72 0.08 -21.30
C SER A 15 30.33 0.39 -20.78
N ARG A 16 29.44 -0.61 -20.71
CA ARG A 16 28.08 -0.46 -20.20
C ARG A 16 28.10 -0.22 -18.69
N ARG A 17 28.82 -1.06 -17.95
CA ARG A 17 29.01 -0.88 -16.49
C ARG A 17 29.59 0.48 -16.14
N GLN A 18 30.58 0.94 -16.90
CA GLN A 18 31.16 2.27 -16.66
C GLN A 18 30.11 3.37 -16.85
N LYS A 19 29.34 3.32 -17.94
CA LYS A 19 28.30 4.32 -18.20
C LYS A 19 27.21 4.31 -17.12
N ASP A 20 26.82 3.14 -16.64
CA ASP A 20 25.82 3.01 -15.58
C ASP A 20 26.37 3.61 -14.27
N ASN A 21 27.61 3.27 -13.88
CA ASN A 21 28.29 3.89 -12.73
C ASN A 21 28.40 5.42 -12.85
N ASP A 22 28.83 5.93 -14.01
CA ASP A 22 28.95 7.38 -14.25
C ASP A 22 27.57 8.07 -14.16
N THR A 23 26.50 7.39 -14.55
CA THR A 23 25.13 7.91 -14.48
C THR A 23 24.64 7.92 -13.04
N GLU A 24 24.92 6.87 -12.26
CA GLU A 24 24.64 6.82 -10.83
C GLU A 24 25.38 7.92 -10.06
N GLU A 25 26.67 8.13 -10.34
CA GLU A 25 27.46 9.22 -9.74
C GLU A 25 26.85 10.59 -10.04
N ARG A 26 26.42 10.84 -11.29
CA ARG A 26 25.74 12.09 -11.65
C ARG A 26 24.46 12.32 -10.85
N VAL A 27 23.66 11.27 -10.64
CA VAL A 27 22.45 11.36 -9.83
C VAL A 27 22.81 11.68 -8.38
N LEU A 28 23.81 10.99 -7.82
CA LEU A 28 24.29 11.24 -6.46
C LEU A 28 24.79 12.68 -6.28
N ASP A 29 25.53 13.21 -7.24
CA ASP A 29 26.04 14.59 -7.19
C ASP A 29 24.91 15.62 -7.21
N VAL A 30 23.88 15.41 -8.02
CA VAL A 30 22.69 16.26 -8.03
C VAL A 30 21.99 16.23 -6.67
N LEU A 31 21.75 15.04 -6.12
CA LEU A 31 21.08 14.88 -4.82
C LEU A 31 21.89 15.52 -3.68
N LYS A 32 23.22 15.34 -3.66
CA LYS A 32 24.12 16.01 -2.71
C LYS A 32 24.07 17.53 -2.85
N ARG A 33 24.09 18.04 -4.07
CA ARG A 33 24.03 19.49 -4.37
C ARG A 33 22.75 20.13 -3.87
N PHE A 34 21.62 19.41 -3.98
CA PHE A 34 20.34 19.86 -3.43
C PHE A 34 20.18 19.62 -1.93
N GLY A 35 21.23 19.12 -1.26
CA GLY A 35 21.20 18.90 0.17
C GLY A 35 20.25 17.79 0.60
N VAL A 36 19.86 16.89 -0.31
CA VAL A 36 18.92 15.81 -0.04
C VAL A 36 19.40 14.90 1.10
N PHE A 37 20.72 14.71 1.17
CA PHE A 37 21.37 13.90 2.20
C PHE A 37 21.94 14.75 3.35
N LEU A 38 21.62 16.04 3.42
CA LEU A 38 21.84 16.85 4.63
C LEU A 38 20.78 16.46 5.67
N ALA A 39 20.74 15.18 6.03
CA ALA A 39 20.14 14.81 7.29
C ALA A 39 20.97 15.51 8.36
N ASP A 40 20.33 16.33 9.18
CA ASP A 40 20.97 16.90 10.36
C ASP A 40 21.74 15.79 11.07
N LYS A 41 22.95 16.08 11.52
CA LYS A 41 23.82 15.15 12.27
C LYS A 41 23.20 14.66 13.59
N THR A 42 21.93 14.96 13.83
CA THR A 42 21.06 14.28 14.78
C THR A 42 20.78 12.89 14.24
N GLY A 43 21.38 11.86 14.83
CA GLY A 43 21.18 10.45 14.45
C GLY A 43 19.74 9.99 14.64
N SER A 44 18.82 10.47 13.82
CA SER A 44 17.44 10.04 13.81
C SER A 44 17.42 8.59 13.33
N GLU A 45 16.98 7.69 14.19
CA GLU A 45 16.80 6.27 13.88
C GLU A 45 15.56 6.02 13.01
N ILE A 46 14.84 7.07 12.62
CA ILE A 46 13.57 7.01 11.91
C ILE A 46 13.83 7.18 10.41
N LEU A 47 13.40 6.19 9.61
CA LEU A 47 13.44 6.27 8.17
C LEU A 47 12.29 7.13 7.64
N GLU A 48 12.58 8.01 6.70
CA GLU A 48 11.60 8.90 6.06
C GLU A 48 11.59 8.74 4.55
N ASN A 49 10.40 8.79 3.96
CA ASN A 49 10.26 8.86 2.51
C ASN A 49 10.71 10.24 2.02
N ILE A 50 11.66 10.27 1.09
CA ILE A 50 12.21 11.53 0.55
C ILE A 50 11.15 12.42 -0.13
N ALA A 51 10.18 11.82 -0.82
CA ALA A 51 9.19 12.53 -1.61
C ALA A 51 7.99 12.98 -0.79
N THR A 52 7.47 12.10 0.08
CA THR A 52 6.25 12.38 0.87
C THR A 52 6.52 12.89 2.27
N LYS A 53 7.75 12.72 2.77
CA LYS A 53 8.15 12.98 4.17
C LYS A 53 7.44 12.11 5.20
N ASP A 54 6.80 11.03 4.77
CA ASP A 54 6.18 10.07 5.68
C ASP A 54 7.23 9.28 6.44
N GLN A 55 6.96 9.06 7.73
CA GLN A 55 7.81 8.25 8.60
C GLN A 55 7.47 6.76 8.46
N ALA A 56 8.50 5.91 8.40
CA ALA A 56 8.33 4.47 8.41
C ALA A 56 7.83 3.99 9.77
N THR A 57 6.93 3.01 9.76
CA THR A 57 6.61 2.25 10.97
C THR A 57 7.81 1.42 11.42
N VAL A 58 7.84 1.00 12.69
CA VAL A 58 8.91 0.14 13.23
C VAL A 58 9.10 -1.13 12.39
N GLU A 59 8.02 -1.71 11.89
CA GLU A 59 8.03 -2.93 11.07
C GLU A 59 8.68 -2.69 9.70
N ILE A 60 8.34 -1.59 9.03
CA ILE A 60 8.94 -1.19 7.75
C ILE A 60 10.42 -0.84 7.96
N THR A 61 10.75 -0.11 9.02
CA THR A 61 12.14 0.23 9.36
C THR A 61 12.99 -1.02 9.54
N ASN A 62 12.51 -1.98 10.34
CA ASN A 62 13.20 -3.25 10.53
C ASN A 62 13.33 -4.04 9.22
N ALA A 63 12.28 -4.08 8.40
CA ALA A 63 12.29 -4.78 7.11
C ALA A 63 13.33 -4.18 6.14
N LEU A 64 13.40 -2.85 6.04
CA LEU A 64 14.32 -2.15 5.15
C LEU A 64 15.77 -2.24 5.64
N LEU A 65 16.03 -1.98 6.93
CA LEU A 65 17.38 -2.05 7.51
C LEU A 65 17.97 -3.47 7.52
N HIS A 66 17.12 -4.49 7.54
CA HIS A 66 17.55 -5.90 7.55
C HIS A 66 17.27 -6.64 6.25
N ALA A 67 16.92 -5.94 5.16
CA ALA A 67 16.64 -6.55 3.86
C ALA A 67 17.81 -7.41 3.35
N ASN A 68 19.05 -6.95 3.54
CA ASN A 68 20.26 -7.70 3.16
C ASN A 68 20.35 -9.04 3.91
N LYS A 69 20.22 -9.03 5.25
CA LYS A 69 20.22 -10.24 6.08
C LYS A 69 19.08 -11.19 5.69
N SER A 70 17.90 -10.65 5.36
CA SER A 70 16.77 -11.43 4.88
C SER A 70 17.06 -12.11 3.54
N GLY A 71 17.75 -11.41 2.62
CA GLY A 71 18.22 -11.99 1.36
C GLY A 71 19.24 -13.10 1.56
N GLN A 72 20.21 -12.91 2.47
CA GLN A 72 21.21 -13.94 2.81
C GLN A 72 20.53 -15.22 3.33
N LYS A 73 19.57 -15.10 4.26
CA LYS A 73 18.79 -16.24 4.75
C LYS A 73 18.01 -16.97 3.66
N GLN A 74 17.51 -16.24 2.66
CA GLN A 74 16.82 -16.86 1.52
C GLN A 74 17.78 -17.65 0.63
N VAL A 75 19.01 -17.19 0.48
CA VAL A 75 20.06 -17.94 -0.21
C VAL A 75 20.40 -19.21 0.57
N GLU A 76 20.67 -19.10 1.87
CA GLU A 76 20.94 -20.27 2.73
C GLU A 76 19.83 -21.31 2.62
N LYS A 77 18.57 -20.87 2.78
CA LYS A 77 17.39 -21.73 2.61
C LYS A 77 17.31 -22.37 1.23
N PHE A 78 17.68 -21.66 0.17
CA PHE A 78 17.72 -22.22 -1.17
C PHE A 78 18.73 -23.37 -1.27
N PHE A 79 19.93 -23.19 -0.70
CA PHE A 79 20.95 -24.24 -0.67
C PHE A 79 20.44 -25.47 0.08
N GLU A 80 19.88 -25.27 1.28
CA GLU A 80 19.35 -26.36 2.11
C GLU A 80 18.22 -27.12 1.41
N GLU A 81 17.25 -26.43 0.82
CA GLU A 81 16.07 -27.08 0.25
C GLU A 81 16.35 -27.77 -1.10
N ARG A 82 17.33 -27.30 -1.88
CA ARG A 82 17.46 -27.69 -3.31
C ARG A 82 18.81 -28.23 -3.72
N LEU A 83 19.86 -27.97 -2.95
CA LEU A 83 21.24 -28.38 -3.31
C LEU A 83 21.81 -29.40 -2.34
N ILE A 84 21.39 -29.39 -1.07
CA ILE A 84 21.79 -30.39 -0.08
C ILE A 84 20.85 -31.61 -0.17
N GLN A 85 21.43 -32.81 -0.23
CA GLN A 85 20.68 -34.05 -0.17
C GLN A 85 20.20 -34.32 1.25
N THR A 86 18.93 -34.70 1.41
CA THR A 86 18.42 -35.18 2.69
C THR A 86 18.91 -36.61 2.96
N GLU A 87 18.60 -37.16 4.14
CA GLU A 87 18.92 -38.56 4.49
C GLU A 87 18.34 -39.58 3.50
N GLU A 88 17.35 -39.18 2.71
CA GLU A 88 16.66 -40.00 1.70
C GLU A 88 17.37 -39.98 0.33
N GLY A 89 18.48 -39.23 0.19
CA GLY A 89 19.34 -39.20 -1.00
C GLY A 89 18.93 -38.21 -2.10
N TYR A 90 17.92 -37.38 -1.84
CA TYR A 90 17.45 -36.34 -2.78
C TYR A 90 17.18 -35.01 -2.06
N PRO A 91 17.26 -33.86 -2.76
CA PRO A 91 16.92 -32.57 -2.17
C PRO A 91 15.42 -32.45 -1.87
N SER A 92 15.07 -31.70 -0.83
CA SER A 92 13.67 -31.53 -0.37
C SER A 92 12.75 -30.92 -1.43
N LYS A 93 13.28 -30.08 -2.32
CA LYS A 93 12.54 -29.48 -3.45
C LYS A 93 13.31 -29.62 -4.76
N PRO A 94 12.61 -29.78 -5.89
CA PRO A 94 13.21 -29.69 -7.21
C PRO A 94 13.92 -28.35 -7.43
N PHE A 95 15.06 -28.39 -8.11
CA PHE A 95 15.81 -27.19 -8.48
C PHE A 95 14.99 -26.22 -9.34
N SER A 96 14.15 -26.74 -10.23
CA SER A 96 13.35 -25.98 -11.20
C SER A 96 12.09 -25.34 -10.64
N ASP A 97 11.72 -25.62 -9.38
CA ASP A 97 10.49 -25.07 -8.82
C ASP A 97 10.55 -23.55 -8.72
N PRO A 98 9.45 -22.81 -8.94
CA PRO A 98 9.45 -21.36 -8.78
C PRO A 98 9.87 -20.93 -7.36
N LEU A 99 10.65 -19.85 -7.26
CA LEU A 99 10.93 -19.21 -5.98
C LEU A 99 9.81 -18.24 -5.63
N THR A 100 9.40 -18.25 -4.37
CA THR A 100 8.42 -17.29 -3.87
C THR A 100 9.05 -15.90 -3.78
N LYS A 101 8.29 -14.88 -4.20
CA LYS A 101 8.75 -13.50 -4.08
C LYS A 101 8.88 -13.12 -2.60
N ASN A 102 9.98 -12.44 -2.27
CA ASN A 102 10.12 -11.79 -0.98
C ASN A 102 9.13 -10.63 -0.88
N LYS A 103 8.20 -10.71 0.07
CA LYS A 103 7.21 -9.66 0.36
C LYS A 103 7.71 -8.79 1.53
N ALA A 104 8.89 -8.21 1.38
CA ALA A 104 9.43 -7.30 2.38
C ALA A 104 8.54 -6.05 2.46
N LEU A 105 8.28 -5.59 3.69
CA LEU A 105 7.52 -4.36 3.92
C LEU A 105 8.35 -3.16 3.45
N THR A 106 7.70 -2.24 2.74
CA THR A 106 8.27 -0.99 2.25
C THR A 106 7.32 0.18 2.49
N PHE A 107 7.70 1.40 2.11
CA PHE A 107 6.81 2.56 2.20
C PHE A 107 5.51 2.43 1.39
N SER A 108 5.45 1.54 0.38
CA SER A 108 4.17 1.28 -0.30
C SER A 108 3.12 0.71 0.66
N ASN A 109 3.57 -0.05 1.67
CA ASN A 109 2.70 -0.68 2.65
C ASN A 109 2.22 0.30 3.74
N VAL A 110 2.78 1.52 3.82
CA VAL A 110 2.23 2.59 4.70
C VAL A 110 0.83 2.97 4.23
N TYR A 111 0.60 2.93 2.91
CA TYR A 111 -0.68 3.30 2.31
C TYR A 111 -1.60 2.11 2.07
N ASP A 112 -1.16 0.88 2.42
CA ASP A 112 -2.01 -0.29 2.31
C ASP A 112 -3.11 -0.21 3.37
N VAL A 113 -4.28 0.25 2.94
CA VAL A 113 -5.50 0.13 3.73
C VAL A 113 -5.80 -1.37 3.85
N PRO A 114 -6.08 -1.91 5.06
CA PRO A 114 -6.47 -3.31 5.19
C PRO A 114 -7.64 -3.57 4.26
N LYS A 115 -7.40 -4.41 3.24
CA LYS A 115 -8.46 -4.92 2.39
C LYS A 115 -9.34 -5.77 3.27
N VAL A 116 -10.46 -5.20 3.69
CA VAL A 116 -11.56 -5.92 4.28
C VAL A 116 -11.94 -7.00 3.26
N MET A 117 -11.54 -8.24 3.54
CA MET A 117 -11.88 -9.41 2.74
C MET A 117 -13.38 -9.42 2.47
N ASP A 118 -13.74 -9.79 1.24
CA ASP A 118 -15.08 -9.81 0.67
C ASP A 118 -16.14 -10.23 1.71
N GLN A 119 -16.81 -9.22 2.28
CA GLN A 119 -17.65 -9.34 3.48
C GLN A 119 -19.07 -9.83 3.19
N LYS A 120 -19.37 -10.28 1.96
CA LYS A 120 -20.72 -10.75 1.58
C LYS A 120 -21.32 -11.75 2.58
N GLY A 121 -20.48 -12.55 3.27
CA GLY A 121 -20.92 -13.50 4.30
C GLY A 121 -21.00 -12.97 5.74
N ASN A 122 -20.43 -11.80 6.06
CA ASN A 122 -20.38 -11.28 7.44
C ASN A 122 -21.54 -10.33 7.75
N THR A 123 -22.01 -9.53 6.80
CA THR A 123 -23.12 -8.59 7.04
C THR A 123 -24.44 -9.32 7.35
N LEU A 124 -24.76 -10.39 6.60
CA LEU A 124 -25.93 -11.25 6.87
C LEU A 124 -25.88 -11.91 8.27
N LYS A 125 -24.69 -12.18 8.80
CA LYS A 125 -24.54 -12.80 10.14
C LYS A 125 -24.76 -11.80 11.28
N ALA A 126 -24.38 -10.54 11.10
CA ALA A 126 -24.57 -9.50 12.09
C ALA A 126 -26.07 -9.19 12.28
N ASP A 127 -26.81 -9.02 11.18
CA ASP A 127 -28.26 -8.77 11.21
C ASP A 127 -29.01 -9.94 11.84
N ARG A 128 -28.65 -11.18 11.48
CA ARG A 128 -29.22 -12.38 12.10
C ARG A 128 -28.98 -12.41 13.62
N SER A 129 -27.78 -12.05 14.08
CA SER A 129 -27.45 -12.03 15.51
C SER A 129 -28.23 -10.95 16.27
N LEU A 130 -28.43 -9.78 15.67
CA LEU A 130 -29.19 -8.69 16.28
C LEU A 130 -30.69 -9.04 16.36
N LEU A 131 -31.28 -9.54 15.26
CA LEU A 131 -32.67 -9.99 15.22
C LEU A 131 -32.91 -11.16 16.20
N GLN A 132 -31.98 -12.12 16.26
CA GLN A 132 -32.07 -13.22 17.22
C GLN A 132 -32.07 -12.71 18.67
N ARG A 133 -31.23 -11.72 19.00
CA ARG A 133 -31.22 -11.10 20.33
C ARG A 133 -32.53 -10.37 20.63
N LEU A 134 -33.09 -9.66 19.65
CA LEU A 134 -34.40 -9.00 19.79
C LEU A 134 -35.51 -10.01 20.08
N ILE A 135 -35.54 -11.14 19.36
CA ILE A 135 -36.51 -12.23 19.59
C ILE A 135 -36.35 -12.81 20.99
N ILE A 136 -35.12 -13.13 21.42
CA ILE A 136 -34.87 -13.69 22.76
C ILE A 136 -35.32 -12.73 23.86
N VAL A 137 -35.10 -11.43 23.69
CA VAL A 137 -35.51 -10.42 24.67
C VAL A 137 -37.03 -10.26 24.72
N TYR A 138 -37.70 -10.31 23.56
CA TYR A 138 -39.15 -10.29 23.44
C TYR A 138 -39.79 -11.54 24.09
N GLU A 139 -39.30 -12.74 23.75
CA GLU A 139 -39.74 -14.01 24.35
C GLU A 139 -39.43 -14.08 25.85
N GLY A 140 -38.35 -13.44 26.30
CA GLY A 140 -37.99 -13.30 27.70
C GLY A 140 -38.89 -12.37 28.52
N GLY A 141 -40.01 -11.89 27.95
CA GLY A 141 -41.02 -11.08 28.63
C GLY A 141 -40.62 -9.63 28.84
N ARG A 142 -39.54 -9.15 28.21
CA ARG A 142 -39.20 -7.72 28.24
C ARG A 142 -40.09 -6.98 27.25
N LYS A 143 -40.57 -5.81 27.65
CA LYS A 143 -41.34 -4.93 26.77
C LYS A 143 -40.42 -4.40 25.67
N VAL A 144 -40.56 -4.94 24.46
CA VAL A 144 -39.86 -4.51 23.25
C VAL A 144 -40.91 -4.10 22.23
N ASP A 145 -40.85 -2.85 21.77
CA ASP A 145 -41.66 -2.37 20.66
C ASP A 145 -40.97 -2.72 19.35
N LEU A 146 -41.34 -3.86 18.76
CA LEU A 146 -40.77 -4.31 17.50
C LEU A 146 -41.19 -3.42 16.33
N GLU A 147 -42.36 -2.78 16.40
CA GLU A 147 -42.88 -1.95 15.32
C GLU A 147 -42.05 -0.67 15.20
N GLU A 148 -41.77 -0.01 16.33
CA GLU A 148 -40.91 1.17 16.37
C GLU A 148 -39.47 0.84 15.95
N ILE A 149 -38.89 -0.24 16.48
CA ILE A 149 -37.49 -0.59 16.20
C ILE A 149 -37.27 -0.92 14.71
N LEU A 150 -38.21 -1.63 14.07
CA LEU A 150 -38.10 -1.99 12.66
C LEU A 150 -38.30 -0.82 11.69
N GLN A 151 -38.71 0.37 12.17
CA GLN A 151 -38.77 1.59 11.37
C GLN A 151 -37.39 2.28 11.24
N HIS A 152 -36.39 1.83 11.99
CA HIS A 152 -35.05 2.43 12.01
C HIS A 152 -33.99 1.48 11.42
N GLU A 153 -32.90 2.05 10.88
CA GLU A 153 -31.75 1.25 10.43
C GLU A 153 -31.09 0.57 11.63
N LEU A 154 -31.10 -0.76 11.65
CA LEU A 154 -30.49 -1.58 12.70
C LEU A 154 -28.99 -1.85 12.47
N LEU A 155 -28.43 -1.20 11.46
CA LEU A 155 -27.02 -1.30 11.10
C LEU A 155 -26.18 -0.37 11.99
N PRO A 156 -24.93 -0.74 12.29
CA PRO A 156 -24.05 0.08 13.13
C PRO A 156 -23.69 1.43 12.49
N VAL A 157 -23.90 1.59 11.18
CA VAL A 157 -23.59 2.81 10.41
C VAL A 157 -24.69 3.03 9.37
N PRO A 158 -25.11 4.28 9.11
CA PRO A 158 -26.11 4.57 8.08
C PRO A 158 -25.67 4.12 6.68
N ILE A 159 -26.51 3.37 5.95
CA ILE A 159 -26.17 2.90 4.57
C ILE A 159 -26.03 4.07 3.59
N SER A 160 -26.66 5.21 3.90
CA SER A 160 -26.48 6.44 3.14
C SER A 160 -25.04 6.96 3.15
N LEU A 161 -24.28 6.68 4.21
CA LEU A 161 -22.94 7.21 4.45
C LEU A 161 -21.84 6.14 4.37
N ALA A 162 -22.18 4.86 4.54
CA ALA A 162 -21.23 3.77 4.55
C ALA A 162 -21.70 2.56 3.74
N GLU A 163 -20.74 1.88 3.13
CA GLU A 163 -20.93 0.57 2.54
C GLU A 163 -21.13 -0.48 3.64
N MET A 164 -21.71 -1.63 3.28
CA MET A 164 -22.02 -2.75 4.21
C MET A 164 -20.80 -3.35 4.93
N ASN A 165 -19.59 -2.96 4.51
CA ASN A 165 -18.32 -3.34 5.13
C ASN A 165 -17.80 -2.30 6.15
N GLY A 166 -18.58 -1.25 6.43
CA GLY A 166 -18.23 -0.17 7.37
C GLY A 166 -17.33 0.91 6.77
N ASN A 167 -16.91 0.78 5.50
CA ASN A 167 -16.17 1.85 4.83
C ASN A 167 -17.14 2.98 4.47
N LEU A 168 -16.71 4.23 4.63
CA LEU A 168 -17.46 5.36 4.13
C LEU A 168 -17.67 5.22 2.62
N ARG A 169 -18.89 5.54 2.19
CA ARG A 169 -19.21 5.67 0.76
C ARG A 169 -18.38 6.80 0.20
N THR A 170 -17.35 6.45 -0.56
CA THR A 170 -16.56 7.43 -1.28
C THR A 170 -17.31 7.78 -2.56
N GLY A 171 -17.76 9.02 -2.67
CA GLY A 171 -18.32 9.54 -3.92
C GLY A 171 -17.23 9.66 -4.98
N GLN A 172 -17.59 9.52 -6.25
CA GLN A 172 -16.69 9.90 -7.34
C GLN A 172 -16.52 11.42 -7.33
N LYS A 173 -15.28 11.91 -7.17
CA LYS A 173 -14.97 13.34 -7.21
C LYS A 173 -15.45 14.02 -8.51
N SER A 174 -15.49 13.28 -9.61
CA SER A 174 -16.05 13.74 -10.90
C SER A 174 -17.54 14.07 -10.78
N LEU A 175 -18.35 13.20 -10.17
CA LEU A 175 -19.78 13.46 -9.98
C LEU A 175 -20.02 14.65 -9.05
N LEU A 176 -19.17 14.84 -8.04
CA LEU A 176 -19.24 16.02 -7.17
C LEU A 176 -18.89 17.29 -7.93
N ALA A 177 -17.86 17.27 -8.78
CA ALA A 177 -17.51 18.41 -9.64
C ALA A 177 -18.65 18.74 -10.60
N ASP A 178 -19.25 17.74 -11.24
CA ASP A 178 -20.39 17.92 -12.14
C ASP A 178 -21.58 18.54 -11.41
N GLU A 179 -21.90 18.07 -10.19
CA GLU A 179 -23.01 18.60 -9.40
C GLU A 179 -22.70 20.00 -8.82
N LEU A 180 -21.44 20.29 -8.48
CA LEU A 180 -21.02 21.63 -8.03
C LEU A 180 -21.07 22.67 -9.15
N VAL A 181 -20.76 22.27 -10.38
CA VAL A 181 -20.78 23.17 -11.56
C VAL A 181 -22.19 23.24 -12.19
N LYS A 182 -23.09 22.35 -11.78
CA LYS A 182 -24.48 22.31 -12.27
C LYS A 182 -25.20 23.61 -11.96
N GLY A 183 -25.58 24.33 -13.02
CA GLY A 183 -26.26 25.63 -12.91
C GLY A 183 -25.32 26.82 -12.68
N ILE A 184 -23.99 26.60 -12.65
CA ILE A 184 -23.01 27.69 -12.67
C ILE A 184 -22.65 27.97 -14.13
N ASP A 185 -23.03 29.16 -14.61
CA ASP A 185 -22.60 29.65 -15.92
C ASP A 185 -21.21 30.27 -15.76
N CYS A 186 -20.16 29.51 -16.07
CA CYS A 186 -18.79 29.94 -15.84
C CYS A 186 -18.41 30.96 -16.94
N PRO A 187 -18.13 32.23 -16.60
CA PRO A 187 -17.85 33.24 -17.61
C PRO A 187 -16.54 32.93 -18.34
N ILE A 188 -16.59 32.90 -19.67
CA ILE A 188 -15.42 32.70 -20.56
C ILE A 188 -14.35 33.79 -20.34
N THR A 189 -14.71 34.91 -19.69
CA THR A 189 -13.80 36.02 -19.41
C THR A 189 -14.02 36.56 -18.00
N ILE A 190 -13.02 36.38 -17.14
CA ILE A 190 -12.95 37.03 -15.83
C ILE A 190 -12.42 38.44 -16.05
N LYS A 191 -13.28 39.46 -15.92
CA LYS A 191 -12.84 40.86 -15.98
C LYS A 191 -12.09 41.20 -14.70
N THR A 192 -10.77 41.31 -14.78
CA THR A 192 -9.96 41.83 -13.68
C THR A 192 -10.04 43.35 -13.64
N SER A 193 -10.27 43.92 -12.46
CA SER A 193 -10.12 45.35 -12.24
C SER A 193 -8.63 45.73 -12.31
N LYS A 194 -8.33 46.97 -12.70
CA LYS A 194 -6.94 47.47 -12.71
C LYS A 194 -6.32 47.31 -11.32
N GLY A 195 -5.30 46.47 -11.20
CA GLY A 195 -4.59 46.19 -9.96
C GLY A 195 -4.83 44.81 -9.34
N ALA A 196 -5.68 43.96 -9.94
CA ALA A 196 -5.88 42.58 -9.46
C ALA A 196 -5.02 41.58 -10.25
N THR A 197 -4.37 40.66 -9.52
CA THR A 197 -3.62 39.53 -10.08
C THR A 197 -4.41 38.24 -9.86
N LEU A 198 -4.60 37.46 -10.93
CA LEU A 198 -5.23 36.14 -10.86
C LEU A 198 -4.13 35.09 -10.64
N VAL A 199 -4.27 34.30 -9.58
CA VAL A 199 -3.40 33.14 -9.32
C VAL A 199 -4.23 31.89 -9.52
N ILE A 200 -3.76 31.01 -10.41
CA ILE A 200 -4.33 29.68 -10.61
C ILE A 200 -3.29 28.70 -10.06
N ASP A 201 -3.66 28.03 -8.97
CA ASP A 201 -2.86 27.00 -8.32
C ASP A 201 -3.42 25.62 -8.68
N GLY A 202 -2.53 24.65 -8.94
CA GLY A 202 -2.84 23.35 -9.53
C GLY A 202 -2.88 22.21 -8.53
#